data_AF-A0A1A8XG74-F1
#
_entry.id   AF-A0A1A8XG74-F1
#
_cell.length_a   1.000
_cell.length_b   1.000
_cell.length_c   1.000
_cell.angle_alpha   90.00
_cell.angle_beta   90.00
_cell.angle_gamma   90.00
#
_symmetry.space_group_name_H-M   'P 1'
#
loop_
_entity.id
_entity.type
_entity.pdbx_description
1 polymer ?
#
loop_
_entity_poly.entity_id
_entity_poly.type
_entity_poly.pdbx_seq_one_letter_code
_entity_poly.pdbx_strand_id
1 'polypeptide(L)'
;MAPREQSLLKLENVVQLPQFMNRLFLLLVLVATLLGSGRLHAFEIKDGDLKTILYARTDVPVAWRYTPNKEVIILDMPGLDLLGRTFNRATQLKEQQYSEPYPRVLTSDELTKYIGAANKTFATFAGGHDLRVSDLVQFFNLAERDKVELFPEENALRDFFVEQGLMKEWRGVYLPQKPNTIILAIPQVQDRGSEPAVTRNARYAILLHELSHAEFYGNASYNRYCRTFWADAMTEGQKEAFKRFLAGMRYSVDNQELLINEMQAYLMFTPDAGSFSAGRLGISESELAALRDAFVKGRPPLQLPLRVRAGDLP
;
A
#
# COMPACT_ATOMS: atom_id res chain seq x y z
N MET A 1 -55.32 -74.30 19.33
CA MET A 1 -55.15 -74.45 17.87
C MET A 1 -55.05 -73.06 17.27
N ALA A 2 -53.92 -72.75 16.63
CA ALA A 2 -53.73 -71.57 15.78
C ALA A 2 -54.30 -71.83 14.36
N PRO A 3 -54.35 -70.84 13.46
CA PRO A 3 -53.14 -70.41 12.75
C PRO A 3 -52.94 -68.89 12.61
N ARG A 4 -51.68 -68.56 12.27
CA ARG A 4 -51.10 -67.26 11.91
C ARG A 4 -51.61 -66.74 10.55
N GLU A 5 -51.63 -65.43 10.39
CA GLU A 5 -51.15 -64.77 9.16
C GLU A 5 -50.53 -63.39 9.47
N GLN A 6 -49.40 -63.11 8.82
CA GLN A 6 -48.57 -61.91 8.94
C GLN A 6 -49.16 -60.75 8.12
N SER A 7 -49.02 -59.51 8.59
CA SER A 7 -48.99 -58.35 7.68
C SER A 7 -48.30 -57.13 8.31
N LEU A 8 -47.06 -56.95 7.87
CA LEU A 8 -46.44 -55.70 7.42
C LEU A 8 -46.49 -54.44 8.32
N LEU A 9 -45.31 -54.17 8.89
CA LEU A 9 -44.74 -52.84 9.14
C LEU A 9 -45.23 -51.79 8.13
N LYS A 10 -45.96 -50.77 8.59
CA LYS A 10 -46.05 -49.49 7.88
C LYS A 10 -45.17 -48.47 8.60
N LEU A 11 -44.07 -48.17 7.92
CA LEU A 11 -43.13 -47.10 8.20
C LEU A 11 -43.85 -45.77 8.46
N GLU A 12 -43.77 -45.28 9.69
CA GLU A 12 -43.71 -43.85 9.95
C GLU A 12 -42.41 -43.33 9.35
N ASN A 13 -42.47 -42.65 8.21
CA ASN A 13 -41.40 -41.78 7.70
C ASN A 13 -41.86 -41.01 6.46
N VAL A 14 -42.82 -40.10 6.61
CA VAL A 14 -43.18 -39.16 5.54
C VAL A 14 -43.41 -37.74 6.09
N VAL A 15 -42.55 -37.25 7.00
CA VAL A 15 -42.49 -35.81 7.30
C VAL A 15 -41.07 -35.40 7.74
N GLN A 16 -40.02 -35.71 6.95
CA GLN A 16 -38.69 -35.09 7.20
C GLN A 16 -37.90 -34.71 5.94
N LEU A 17 -38.27 -35.20 4.76
CA LEU A 17 -37.56 -34.87 3.51
C LEU A 17 -37.55 -33.36 3.17
N PRO A 18 -38.69 -32.63 3.26
CA PRO A 18 -38.71 -31.21 2.87
C PRO A 18 -37.94 -30.33 3.86
N GLN A 19 -37.97 -30.66 5.15
CA GLN A 19 -37.27 -29.92 6.20
C GLN A 19 -35.77 -30.18 6.17
N PHE A 20 -35.34 -31.42 5.86
CA PHE A 20 -33.94 -31.76 5.68
C PHE A 20 -33.34 -31.08 4.45
N MET A 21 -34.06 -31.08 3.31
CA MET A 21 -33.63 -30.40 2.09
C MET A 21 -33.56 -28.87 2.27
N ASN A 22 -34.52 -28.26 2.97
CA ASN A 22 -34.48 -26.82 3.27
C ASN A 22 -33.32 -26.45 4.20
N ARG A 23 -32.98 -27.30 5.18
CA ARG A 23 -31.81 -27.09 6.05
C ARG A 23 -30.49 -27.24 5.30
N LEU A 24 -30.40 -28.20 4.38
CA LEU A 24 -29.22 -28.38 3.53
C LEU A 24 -29.03 -27.22 2.55
N PHE A 25 -30.13 -26.69 1.98
CA PHE A 25 -30.10 -25.50 1.14
C PHE A 25 -29.70 -24.24 1.91
N LEU A 26 -30.25 -24.05 3.12
CA LEU A 26 -29.84 -22.96 4.01
C LEU A 26 -28.36 -23.07 4.40
N LEU A 27 -27.85 -24.28 4.67
CA LEU A 27 -26.44 -24.50 4.99
C LEU A 27 -25.54 -24.21 3.77
N LEU A 28 -25.96 -24.63 2.56
CA LEU A 28 -25.22 -24.37 1.31
C LEU A 28 -25.25 -22.89 0.94
N VAL A 29 -26.36 -22.18 1.14
CA VAL A 29 -26.45 -20.73 0.95
C VAL A 29 -25.60 -20.00 1.97
N LEU A 30 -25.63 -20.41 3.25
CA LEU A 30 -24.80 -19.81 4.31
C LEU A 30 -23.31 -20.03 4.04
N VAL A 31 -22.91 -21.23 3.61
CA VAL A 31 -21.54 -21.58 3.20
C VAL A 31 -21.14 -20.83 1.93
N ALA A 32 -22.03 -20.66 0.94
CA ALA A 32 -21.77 -19.87 -0.26
C ALA A 32 -21.66 -18.37 0.05
N THR A 33 -22.43 -17.84 1.00
CA THR A 33 -22.27 -16.46 1.48
C THR A 33 -21.00 -16.30 2.31
N LEU A 34 -20.62 -17.26 3.15
CA LEU A 34 -19.37 -17.22 3.94
C LEU A 34 -18.13 -17.36 3.05
N LEU A 35 -18.17 -18.26 2.06
CA LEU A 35 -17.08 -18.44 1.07
C LEU A 35 -17.05 -17.31 0.02
N GLY A 36 -18.19 -16.71 -0.30
CA GLY A 36 -18.30 -15.53 -1.17
C GLY A 36 -17.80 -14.27 -0.48
N SER A 37 -18.06 -14.12 0.83
CA SER A 37 -17.59 -12.98 1.63
C SER A 37 -16.08 -13.03 1.87
N GLY A 38 -15.51 -14.21 2.07
CA GLY A 38 -14.07 -14.38 2.28
C GLY A 38 -13.20 -14.06 1.06
N ARG A 39 -13.77 -14.05 -0.15
CA ARG A 39 -13.06 -13.72 -1.40
C ARG A 39 -13.22 -12.27 -1.85
N LEU A 40 -14.11 -11.49 -1.25
CA LEU A 40 -14.37 -10.10 -1.67
C LEU A 40 -13.19 -9.14 -1.39
N HIS A 41 -12.19 -9.58 -0.63
CA HIS A 41 -11.03 -8.77 -0.27
C HIS A 41 -9.68 -9.41 -0.63
N ALA A 42 -9.67 -10.55 -1.33
CA ALA A 42 -8.42 -11.16 -1.77
C ALA A 42 -7.87 -10.42 -2.99
N PHE A 43 -6.60 -10.01 -2.93
CA PHE A 43 -5.93 -9.35 -4.04
C PHE A 43 -5.67 -10.37 -5.16
N GLU A 44 -6.21 -10.13 -6.35
CA GLU A 44 -5.82 -10.90 -7.54
C GLU A 44 -4.38 -10.52 -7.92
N ILE A 45 -3.50 -11.50 -8.11
CA ILE A 45 -2.11 -11.24 -8.51
C ILE A 45 -1.91 -11.34 -10.03
N LYS A 46 -1.37 -10.27 -10.62
CA LYS A 46 -1.07 -10.15 -12.06
C LYS A 46 0.37 -9.73 -12.28
N ASP A 47 0.90 -9.94 -13.47
CA ASP A 47 2.16 -9.33 -13.92
C ASP A 47 1.83 -8.04 -14.70
N GLY A 48 2.56 -6.96 -14.48
CA GLY A 48 2.36 -5.69 -15.19
C GLY A 48 3.59 -4.80 -15.24
N ASP A 49 3.76 -4.07 -16.35
CA ASP A 49 4.73 -2.98 -16.46
C ASP A 49 4.10 -1.63 -16.10
N LEU A 50 4.90 -0.56 -16.17
CA LEU A 50 4.46 0.80 -15.82
C LEU A 50 3.20 1.22 -16.62
N LYS A 51 3.17 0.93 -17.91
CA LYS A 51 2.06 1.28 -18.81
C LYS A 51 0.82 0.49 -18.43
N THR A 52 0.93 -0.83 -18.33
CA THR A 52 -0.16 -1.73 -17.96
C THR A 52 -0.83 -1.28 -16.67
N ILE A 53 -0.03 -1.01 -15.63
CA ILE A 53 -0.53 -0.60 -14.31
C ILE A 53 -1.17 0.79 -14.39
N LEU A 54 -0.53 1.76 -15.05
CA LEU A 54 -1.07 3.11 -15.16
C LEU A 54 -2.48 3.14 -15.76
N TYR A 55 -2.72 2.35 -16.81
CA TYR A 55 -4.00 2.32 -17.53
C TYR A 55 -4.99 1.30 -16.96
N ALA A 56 -4.59 0.47 -15.99
CA ALA A 56 -5.48 -0.48 -15.35
C ALA A 56 -6.59 0.23 -14.56
N ARG A 57 -7.78 -0.36 -14.59
CA ARG A 57 -8.92 0.03 -13.75
C ARG A 57 -9.78 -1.20 -13.43
N THR A 58 -10.13 -1.36 -12.17
CA THR A 58 -10.91 -2.47 -11.61
C THR A 58 -11.69 -1.98 -10.38
N ASP A 59 -12.83 -2.59 -10.10
CA ASP A 59 -13.65 -2.22 -8.93
C ASP A 59 -13.18 -2.90 -7.63
N VAL A 60 -12.11 -3.71 -7.71
CA VAL A 60 -11.54 -4.47 -6.59
C VAL A 60 -10.02 -4.25 -6.51
N PRO A 61 -9.37 -4.45 -5.35
CA PRO A 61 -7.91 -4.39 -5.26
C PRO A 61 -7.21 -5.42 -6.14
N VAL A 62 -6.12 -5.01 -6.79
CA VAL A 62 -5.26 -5.89 -7.61
C VAL A 62 -3.81 -5.77 -7.14
N ALA A 63 -3.10 -6.88 -7.04
CA ALA A 63 -1.67 -6.91 -6.79
C ALA A 63 -0.90 -7.13 -8.09
N TRP A 64 -0.03 -6.20 -8.46
CA TRP A 64 0.82 -6.31 -9.65
C TRP A 64 2.24 -6.69 -9.25
N ARG A 65 2.73 -7.84 -9.73
CA ARG A 65 4.17 -8.14 -9.79
C ARG A 65 4.77 -7.27 -10.90
N TYR A 66 5.58 -6.31 -10.51
CA TYR A 66 6.14 -5.35 -11.45
C TYR A 66 7.17 -6.04 -12.36
N THR A 67 6.92 -6.06 -13.67
CA THR A 67 7.72 -6.89 -14.58
C THR A 67 9.19 -6.45 -14.71
N PRO A 68 9.55 -5.16 -14.66
CA PRO A 68 10.96 -4.75 -14.68
C PRO A 68 11.73 -5.10 -13.40
N ASN A 69 11.03 -5.22 -12.26
CA ASN A 69 11.61 -5.63 -10.99
C ASN A 69 10.63 -6.49 -10.17
N LYS A 70 10.83 -7.81 -10.21
CA LYS A 70 9.93 -8.79 -9.57
C LYS A 70 9.97 -8.78 -8.04
N GLU A 71 10.92 -8.06 -7.44
CA GLU A 71 10.94 -7.80 -5.99
C GLU A 71 10.02 -6.64 -5.59
N VAL A 72 9.24 -6.09 -6.54
CA VAL A 72 8.27 -5.04 -6.32
C VAL A 72 6.86 -5.58 -6.59
N ILE A 73 5.99 -5.41 -5.61
CA ILE A 73 4.55 -5.69 -5.73
C ILE A 73 3.82 -4.35 -5.54
N ILE A 74 2.97 -4.00 -6.50
CA ILE A 74 2.16 -2.78 -6.47
C ILE A 74 0.71 -3.17 -6.18
N LEU A 75 0.17 -2.74 -5.05
CA LEU A 75 -1.25 -2.88 -4.71
C LEU A 75 -2.03 -1.69 -5.27
N ASP A 76 -2.88 -1.98 -6.24
CA ASP A 76 -3.65 -1.03 -7.01
C ASP A 76 -5.08 -0.93 -6.48
N MET A 77 -5.33 0.11 -5.69
CA MET A 77 -6.54 0.24 -4.87
C MET A 77 -7.62 1.03 -5.61
N PRO A 78 -8.88 0.54 -5.68
CA PRO A 78 -9.98 1.22 -6.38
C PRO A 78 -10.22 2.66 -5.94
N GLY A 79 -9.90 3.00 -4.69
CA GLY A 79 -9.94 4.38 -4.25
C GLY A 79 -9.15 4.69 -2.97
N LEU A 80 -9.14 5.99 -2.64
CA LEU A 80 -8.26 6.58 -1.63
C LEU A 80 -8.61 6.19 -0.19
N ASP A 81 -9.90 6.07 0.15
CA ASP A 81 -10.33 5.66 1.50
C ASP A 81 -9.93 4.20 1.77
N LEU A 82 -10.06 3.33 0.77
CA LEU A 82 -9.65 1.92 0.91
C LEU A 82 -8.12 1.83 1.03
N LEU A 83 -7.38 2.58 0.20
CA LEU A 83 -5.92 2.73 0.31
C LEU A 83 -5.53 3.16 1.73
N GLY A 84 -6.14 4.24 2.22
CA GLY A 84 -5.84 4.81 3.53
C GLY A 84 -6.21 3.89 4.69
N ARG A 85 -7.36 3.21 4.65
CA ARG A 85 -7.75 2.20 5.65
C ARG A 85 -6.80 1.01 5.69
N THR A 86 -6.17 0.67 4.57
CA THR A 86 -5.24 -0.44 4.47
C THR A 86 -3.84 -0.06 4.97
N PHE A 87 -3.36 1.15 4.70
CA PHE A 87 -1.93 1.49 4.83
C PHE A 87 -1.59 2.66 5.76
N ASN A 88 -2.51 3.57 6.08
CA ASN A 88 -2.18 4.77 6.86
C ASN A 88 -1.58 4.42 8.22
N ARG A 89 -2.07 3.36 8.88
CA ARG A 89 -1.59 2.95 10.19
C ARG A 89 -0.16 2.40 10.16
N ALA A 90 0.15 1.54 9.19
CA ALA A 90 1.49 1.00 9.01
C ALA A 90 2.50 2.10 8.62
N THR A 91 2.08 3.03 7.76
CA THR A 91 2.86 4.21 7.34
C THR A 91 3.14 5.13 8.52
N GLN A 92 2.12 5.43 9.33
CA GLN A 92 2.27 6.24 10.55
C GLN A 92 3.28 5.60 11.50
N LEU A 93 3.23 4.28 11.71
CA LEU A 93 4.20 3.57 12.52
C LEU A 93 5.62 3.71 11.95
N LYS A 94 5.78 3.48 10.64
CA LYS A 94 7.11 3.40 9.99
C LYS A 94 7.79 4.76 9.87
N GLU A 95 7.07 5.75 9.37
CA GLU A 95 7.64 7.03 8.92
C GLU A 95 7.58 8.12 9.99
N GLN A 96 6.72 7.96 10.99
CA GLN A 96 6.39 9.03 11.94
C GLN A 96 6.69 8.67 13.40
N GLN A 97 6.87 7.37 13.72
CA GLN A 97 7.36 6.92 15.03
C GLN A 97 8.82 6.43 15.02
N TYR A 98 9.61 6.84 14.00
CA TYR A 98 10.97 6.32 13.79
C TYR A 98 11.91 6.49 15.00
N SER A 99 11.76 7.58 15.77
CA SER A 99 12.61 7.90 16.92
C SER A 99 12.03 7.48 18.28
N GLU A 100 10.85 6.87 18.29
CA GLU A 100 10.22 6.45 19.53
C GLU A 100 10.96 5.24 20.14
N PRO A 101 11.37 5.28 21.42
CA PRO A 101 12.06 4.16 22.07
C PRO A 101 11.22 2.87 22.09
N TYR A 102 9.90 3.02 22.08
CA TYR A 102 8.93 1.93 22.11
C TYR A 102 7.84 2.20 21.06
N PRO A 103 8.10 1.89 19.78
CA PRO A 103 7.11 2.10 18.74
C PRO A 103 5.89 1.21 19.00
N ARG A 104 4.70 1.77 18.78
CA ARG A 104 3.43 1.09 19.00
C ARG A 104 2.46 1.38 17.87
N VAL A 105 1.63 0.40 17.56
CA VAL A 105 0.54 0.57 16.61
C VAL A 105 -0.55 1.41 17.27
N LEU A 106 -1.03 2.46 16.59
CA LEU A 106 -2.17 3.25 17.06
C LEU A 106 -3.46 2.43 16.96
N THR A 107 -4.34 2.57 17.95
CA THR A 107 -5.72 2.04 17.82
C THR A 107 -6.51 2.80 16.75
N SER A 108 -7.67 2.27 16.35
CA SER A 108 -8.57 2.92 15.38
C SER A 108 -8.96 4.34 15.80
N ASP A 109 -9.25 4.55 17.08
CA ASP A 109 -9.62 5.87 17.62
C ASP A 109 -8.42 6.82 17.65
N GLU A 110 -7.25 6.32 18.04
CA GLU A 110 -6.02 7.11 18.07
C GLU A 110 -5.60 7.54 16.67
N LEU A 111 -5.64 6.62 15.70
CA LEU A 111 -5.34 6.93 14.31
C LEU A 111 -6.33 7.95 13.74
N THR A 112 -7.62 7.81 14.04
CA THR A 112 -8.64 8.76 13.60
C THR A 112 -8.40 10.15 14.17
N LYS A 113 -8.08 10.26 15.47
CA LYS A 113 -7.72 11.54 16.12
C LYS A 113 -6.44 12.11 15.53
N TYR A 114 -5.46 11.25 15.26
CA TYR A 114 -4.17 11.64 14.67
C TYR A 114 -4.35 12.25 13.28
N ILE A 115 -5.07 11.57 12.39
CA ILE A 115 -5.38 12.04 11.04
C ILE A 115 -6.22 13.33 11.10
N GLY A 116 -7.21 13.37 11.99
CA GLY A 116 -8.06 14.55 12.20
C GLY A 116 -7.28 15.78 12.69
N ALA A 117 -6.30 15.61 13.57
CA ALA A 117 -5.44 16.69 14.05
C ALA A 117 -4.55 17.28 12.94
N ALA A 118 -4.32 16.54 11.85
CA ALA A 118 -3.66 17.02 10.66
C ALA A 118 -4.62 17.72 9.66
N ASN A 119 -5.91 17.86 10.01
CA ASN A 119 -6.98 18.32 9.11
C ASN A 119 -7.06 17.47 7.83
N LYS A 120 -6.85 16.15 7.98
CA LYS A 120 -6.92 15.16 6.92
C LYS A 120 -8.06 14.19 7.16
N THR A 121 -8.33 13.38 6.14
CA THR A 121 -9.19 12.19 6.17
C THR A 121 -8.36 10.96 5.85
N PHE A 122 -8.94 9.76 5.98
CA PHE A 122 -8.27 8.53 5.54
C PHE A 122 -7.86 8.61 4.06
N ALA A 123 -8.76 9.08 3.18
CA ALA A 123 -8.46 9.34 1.76
C ALA A 123 -7.42 10.43 1.46
N THR A 124 -7.06 11.32 2.41
CA THR A 124 -6.20 12.49 2.11
C THR A 124 -4.94 12.57 2.96
N PHE A 125 -4.74 11.58 3.84
CA PHE A 125 -3.57 11.50 4.70
C PHE A 125 -2.30 11.24 3.89
N ALA A 126 -2.31 10.20 3.03
CA ALA A 126 -1.25 9.87 2.10
C ALA A 126 -1.84 9.49 0.74
N GLY A 127 -1.15 9.82 -0.35
CA GLY A 127 -1.60 9.57 -1.72
C GLY A 127 -1.08 8.25 -2.32
N GLY A 128 -0.06 7.68 -1.70
CA GLY A 128 0.58 6.41 -2.02
C GLY A 128 1.41 5.96 -0.80
N HIS A 129 1.94 4.74 -0.86
CA HIS A 129 2.71 4.16 0.24
C HIS A 129 3.81 3.25 -0.28
N ASP A 130 5.01 3.34 0.31
CA ASP A 130 6.10 2.39 0.12
C ASP A 130 6.50 1.72 1.43
N LEU A 131 6.35 0.40 1.50
CA LEU A 131 6.71 -0.39 2.67
C LEU A 131 7.47 -1.64 2.23
N ARG A 132 8.43 -2.11 3.03
CA ARG A 132 9.00 -3.44 2.83
C ARG A 132 8.10 -4.48 3.49
N VAL A 133 8.18 -5.72 3.02
CA VAL A 133 7.54 -6.86 3.71
C VAL A 133 7.96 -6.93 5.18
N SER A 134 9.23 -6.62 5.49
CA SER A 134 9.71 -6.58 6.88
C SER A 134 9.02 -5.51 7.73
N ASP A 135 8.70 -4.34 7.18
CA ASP A 135 7.97 -3.28 7.87
C ASP A 135 6.53 -3.72 8.18
N LEU A 136 5.86 -4.37 7.23
CA LEU A 136 4.49 -4.88 7.41
C LEU A 136 4.43 -6.06 8.39
N VAL A 137 5.43 -6.95 8.37
CA VAL A 137 5.54 -8.00 9.39
C VAL A 137 5.74 -7.42 10.78
N GLN A 138 6.57 -6.37 10.92
CA GLN A 138 6.72 -5.67 12.19
C GLN A 138 5.40 -5.04 12.64
N PHE A 139 4.68 -4.37 11.74
CA PHE A 139 3.36 -3.80 12.01
C PHE A 139 2.39 -4.85 12.56
N PHE A 140 2.21 -5.99 11.88
CA PHE A 140 1.29 -7.04 12.33
C PHE A 140 1.71 -7.65 13.68
N ASN A 141 3.00 -7.88 13.90
CA ASN A 141 3.49 -8.39 15.17
C ASN A 141 3.27 -7.41 16.33
N LEU A 142 3.45 -6.10 16.10
CA LEU A 142 3.20 -5.08 17.12
C LEU A 142 1.70 -4.94 17.41
N ALA A 143 0.85 -5.00 16.39
CA ALA A 143 -0.59 -4.99 16.56
C ALA A 143 -1.06 -6.20 17.41
N GLU A 144 -0.54 -7.40 17.13
CA GLU A 144 -0.85 -8.61 17.90
C GLU A 144 -0.35 -8.49 19.35
N ARG A 145 0.92 -8.08 19.54
CA ARG A 145 1.52 -7.86 20.86
C ARG A 145 0.67 -6.94 21.74
N ASP A 146 0.22 -5.83 21.16
CA ASP A 146 -0.51 -4.76 21.86
C ASP A 146 -2.03 -4.97 21.82
N LYS A 147 -2.51 -6.06 21.20
CA LYS A 147 -3.93 -6.39 21.03
C LYS A 147 -4.73 -5.27 20.34
N VAL A 148 -4.12 -4.62 19.35
CA VAL A 148 -4.79 -3.60 18.54
C VAL A 148 -5.69 -4.29 17.54
N GLU A 149 -6.98 -3.95 17.56
CA GLU A 149 -7.93 -4.42 16.57
C GLU A 149 -7.61 -3.83 15.19
N LEU A 150 -7.30 -4.72 14.25
CA LEU A 150 -7.03 -4.37 12.86
C LEU A 150 -8.33 -4.11 12.09
N PHE A 151 -8.27 -3.20 11.12
CA PHE A 151 -9.37 -3.04 10.18
C PHE A 151 -9.55 -4.30 9.32
N PRO A 152 -10.75 -4.55 8.77
CA PRO A 152 -10.96 -5.64 7.81
C PRO A 152 -9.96 -5.62 6.64
N GLU A 153 -9.63 -4.43 6.16
CA GLU A 153 -8.67 -4.21 5.07
C GLU A 153 -7.23 -4.61 5.47
N GLU A 154 -6.82 -4.27 6.69
CA GLU A 154 -5.51 -4.65 7.24
C GLU A 154 -5.41 -6.17 7.43
N ASN A 155 -6.50 -6.82 7.86
CA ASN A 155 -6.57 -8.29 7.93
C ASN A 155 -6.49 -8.93 6.54
N ALA A 156 -7.19 -8.37 5.53
CA ALA A 156 -7.11 -8.87 4.16
C ALA A 156 -5.69 -8.75 3.58
N LEU A 157 -4.98 -7.65 3.88
CA LEU A 157 -3.57 -7.48 3.52
C LEU A 157 -2.69 -8.53 4.19
N ARG A 158 -2.88 -8.78 5.49
CA ARG A 158 -2.16 -9.81 6.24
C ARG A 158 -2.34 -11.18 5.61
N ASP A 159 -3.59 -11.56 5.33
CA ASP A 159 -3.95 -12.87 4.79
C ASP A 159 -3.36 -13.04 3.39
N PHE A 160 -3.43 -12.00 2.55
CA PHE A 160 -2.73 -11.96 1.25
C PHE A 160 -1.23 -12.22 1.40
N PHE A 161 -0.56 -11.63 2.40
CA PHE A 161 0.89 -11.81 2.60
C PHE A 161 1.25 -13.25 2.99
N VAL A 162 0.39 -13.91 3.76
CA VAL A 162 0.54 -15.32 4.11
C VAL A 162 0.30 -16.19 2.88
N GLU A 163 -0.77 -15.95 2.13
CA GLU A 163 -1.13 -16.70 0.92
C GLU A 163 -0.06 -16.61 -0.17
N GLN A 164 0.54 -15.43 -0.36
CA GLN A 164 1.62 -15.22 -1.34
C GLN A 164 2.99 -15.68 -0.85
N GLY A 165 3.09 -16.22 0.37
CA GLY A 165 4.36 -16.66 0.95
C GLY A 165 5.37 -15.52 1.17
N LEU A 166 4.89 -14.28 1.33
CA LEU A 166 5.72 -13.13 1.72
C LEU A 166 5.98 -13.14 3.23
N MET A 167 5.02 -13.68 3.98
CA MET A 167 5.03 -13.80 5.42
C MET A 167 4.61 -15.21 5.82
N LYS A 168 5.09 -15.69 6.96
CA LYS A 168 4.68 -16.98 7.54
C LYS A 168 4.38 -16.80 9.01
N GLU A 169 3.26 -17.34 9.47
CA GLU A 169 2.98 -17.44 10.89
C GLU A 169 3.70 -18.65 11.50
N TRP A 170 4.32 -18.45 12.65
CA TRP A 170 4.91 -19.51 13.46
C TRP A 170 4.71 -19.23 14.95
N ARG A 171 3.91 -20.07 15.61
CA ARG A 171 3.62 -20.00 17.05
C ARG A 171 3.11 -18.61 17.49
N GLY A 172 2.18 -18.04 16.72
CA GLY A 172 1.57 -16.73 17.03
C GLY A 172 2.48 -15.53 16.75
N VAL A 173 3.55 -15.71 15.98
CA VAL A 173 4.42 -14.62 15.52
C VAL A 173 4.59 -14.72 14.01
N TYR A 174 4.56 -13.58 13.32
CA TYR A 174 4.81 -13.50 11.89
C TYR A 174 6.31 -13.34 11.59
N LEU A 175 6.80 -14.10 10.62
CA LEU A 175 8.18 -14.08 10.14
C LEU A 175 8.22 -13.65 8.66
N PRO A 176 9.08 -12.70 8.27
CA PRO A 176 9.20 -12.30 6.86
C PRO A 176 9.89 -13.42 6.08
N GLN A 177 9.30 -13.85 4.96
CA GLN A 177 9.91 -14.81 4.04
C GLN A 177 10.72 -14.09 2.95
N LYS A 178 10.26 -12.90 2.54
CA LYS A 178 10.96 -12.04 1.57
C LYS A 178 11.12 -10.62 2.12
N PRO A 179 11.96 -10.41 3.14
CA PRO A 179 11.99 -9.17 3.93
C PRO A 179 12.30 -7.89 3.14
N ASN A 180 12.95 -8.03 1.97
CA ASN A 180 13.37 -6.93 1.11
C ASN A 180 12.43 -6.69 -0.08
N THR A 181 11.41 -7.51 -0.28
CA THR A 181 10.38 -7.25 -1.29
C THR A 181 9.66 -5.96 -0.91
N ILE A 182 9.48 -5.09 -1.89
CA ILE A 182 8.91 -3.75 -1.76
C ILE A 182 7.43 -3.81 -2.14
N ILE A 183 6.61 -3.25 -1.28
CA ILE A 183 5.17 -3.16 -1.40
C ILE A 183 4.85 -1.70 -1.62
N LEU A 184 4.42 -1.39 -2.83
CA LEU A 184 3.92 -0.08 -3.20
C LEU A 184 2.40 -0.12 -3.19
N ALA A 185 1.73 0.93 -2.76
CA ALA A 185 0.28 1.03 -2.85
C ALA A 185 -0.14 2.35 -3.50
N ILE A 186 -1.03 2.27 -4.48
CA ILE A 186 -1.47 3.43 -5.28
C ILE A 186 -2.99 3.43 -5.46
N PRO A 187 -3.62 4.60 -5.65
CA PRO A 187 -5.03 4.69 -5.99
C PRO A 187 -5.27 4.64 -7.51
N GLN A 188 -6.37 4.04 -7.92
CA GLN A 188 -6.89 4.05 -9.29
C GLN A 188 -7.42 5.42 -9.70
N VAL A 189 -7.56 5.62 -11.02
CA VAL A 189 -8.26 6.81 -11.53
C VAL A 189 -9.72 6.75 -11.10
N GLN A 190 -10.18 7.81 -10.47
CA GLN A 190 -11.54 7.94 -9.99
C GLN A 190 -12.06 9.37 -10.17
N ASP A 191 -13.34 9.47 -10.45
CA ASP A 191 -14.06 10.74 -10.44
C ASP A 191 -14.31 11.20 -8.99
N ARG A 192 -14.64 12.48 -8.82
CA ARG A 192 -14.97 13.01 -7.50
C ARG A 192 -16.26 12.39 -7.00
N GLY A 193 -16.23 11.83 -5.79
CA GLY A 193 -17.39 11.27 -5.10
C GLY A 193 -17.40 11.71 -3.64
N SER A 194 -17.56 10.73 -2.73
CA SER A 194 -17.37 10.92 -1.29
C SER A 194 -15.91 11.24 -0.91
N GLU A 195 -14.98 10.91 -1.81
CA GLU A 195 -13.55 11.16 -1.70
C GLU A 195 -13.03 12.01 -2.88
N PRO A 196 -11.83 12.61 -2.78
CA PRO A 196 -11.26 13.42 -3.84
C PRO A 196 -11.09 12.65 -5.16
N ALA A 197 -11.16 13.36 -6.28
CA ALA A 197 -10.85 12.75 -7.57
C ALA A 197 -9.36 12.43 -7.70
N VAL A 198 -9.04 11.31 -8.33
CA VAL A 198 -7.69 10.97 -8.77
C VAL A 198 -7.67 11.04 -10.29
N THR A 199 -7.10 12.12 -10.82
CA THR A 199 -6.93 12.27 -12.27
C THR A 199 -5.86 11.30 -12.78
N ARG A 200 -5.84 11.04 -14.09
CA ARG A 200 -4.79 10.23 -14.72
C ARG A 200 -3.38 10.79 -14.48
N ASN A 201 -3.24 12.11 -14.50
CA ASN A 201 -1.96 12.77 -14.23
C ASN A 201 -1.54 12.59 -12.77
N ALA A 202 -2.48 12.69 -11.83
CA ALA A 202 -2.22 12.43 -10.41
C ALA A 202 -1.80 10.97 -10.19
N ARG A 203 -2.55 9.99 -10.75
CA ARG A 203 -2.16 8.58 -10.69
C ARG A 203 -0.78 8.32 -11.27
N TYR A 204 -0.46 8.92 -12.42
CA TYR A 204 0.87 8.79 -13.01
C TYR A 204 1.97 9.34 -12.10
N ALA A 205 1.77 10.53 -11.54
CA ALA A 205 2.73 11.14 -10.62
C ALA A 205 2.93 10.28 -9.37
N ILE A 206 1.84 9.77 -8.78
CA ILE A 206 1.90 8.85 -7.63
C ILE A 206 2.64 7.57 -8.01
N LEU A 207 2.23 6.87 -9.07
CA LEU A 207 2.89 5.62 -9.49
C LEU A 207 4.39 5.80 -9.77
N LEU A 208 4.77 6.88 -10.44
CA LEU A 208 6.18 7.15 -10.72
C LEU A 208 6.96 7.50 -9.45
N HIS A 209 6.35 8.27 -8.53
CA HIS A 209 6.89 8.57 -7.21
C HIS A 209 7.12 7.27 -6.41
N GLU A 210 6.10 6.42 -6.26
CA GLU A 210 6.19 5.17 -5.52
C GLU A 210 7.25 4.22 -6.11
N LEU A 211 7.26 4.08 -7.44
CA LEU A 211 8.27 3.26 -8.12
C LEU A 211 9.70 3.78 -7.89
N SER A 212 9.88 5.09 -7.70
CA SER A 212 11.19 5.65 -7.42
C SER A 212 11.78 5.17 -6.09
N HIS A 213 10.93 4.92 -5.08
CA HIS A 213 11.39 4.30 -3.83
C HIS A 213 11.89 2.88 -4.08
N ALA A 214 11.21 2.14 -4.96
CA ALA A 214 11.69 0.83 -5.37
C ALA A 214 13.03 0.87 -6.11
N GLU A 215 13.25 1.87 -6.96
CA GLU A 215 14.56 2.12 -7.58
C GLU A 215 15.61 2.49 -6.53
N PHE A 216 15.27 3.35 -5.57
CA PHE A 216 16.17 3.77 -4.48
C PHE A 216 16.64 2.59 -3.63
N TYR A 217 15.75 1.65 -3.28
CA TYR A 217 16.11 0.48 -2.47
C TYR A 217 16.70 -0.67 -3.31
N GLY A 218 16.23 -0.88 -4.53
CA GLY A 218 16.64 -1.99 -5.39
C GLY A 218 17.93 -1.76 -6.19
N ASN A 219 18.28 -0.50 -6.48
CA ASN A 219 19.48 -0.15 -7.25
C ASN A 219 20.57 0.45 -6.33
N ALA A 220 21.52 -0.38 -5.90
CA ALA A 220 22.57 0.03 -4.97
C ALA A 220 23.45 1.19 -5.49
N SER A 221 23.67 1.28 -6.81
CA SER A 221 24.42 2.39 -7.42
C SER A 221 23.63 3.68 -7.34
N TYR A 222 22.31 3.63 -7.60
CA TYR A 222 21.44 4.78 -7.47
C TYR A 222 21.25 5.22 -6.02
N ASN A 223 21.10 4.28 -5.09
CA ASN A 223 21.04 4.55 -3.67
C ASN A 223 22.28 5.36 -3.20
N ARG A 224 23.48 4.85 -3.54
CA ARG A 224 24.74 5.52 -3.21
C ARG A 224 24.81 6.91 -3.85
N TYR A 225 24.42 7.02 -5.11
CA TYR A 225 24.37 8.29 -5.82
C TYR A 225 23.47 9.31 -5.10
N CYS A 226 22.25 8.93 -4.70
CA CYS A 226 21.33 9.81 -3.98
C CYS A 226 21.91 10.27 -2.64
N ARG A 227 22.58 9.38 -1.91
CA ARG A 227 23.25 9.72 -0.65
C ARG A 227 24.41 10.70 -0.85
N THR A 228 25.24 10.49 -1.87
CA THR A 228 26.32 11.41 -2.24
C THR A 228 25.78 12.74 -2.73
N PHE A 229 24.72 12.74 -3.55
CA PHE A 229 24.08 13.97 -4.01
C PHE A 229 23.55 14.79 -2.83
N TRP A 230 22.84 14.14 -1.90
CA TRP A 230 22.40 14.78 -0.66
C TRP A 230 23.59 15.33 0.12
N ALA A 231 24.61 14.53 0.41
CA ALA A 231 25.72 14.94 1.25
C ALA A 231 26.54 16.10 0.65
N ASP A 232 26.92 15.97 -0.62
CA ASP A 232 28.03 16.71 -1.22
C ASP A 232 27.59 17.72 -2.30
N ALA A 233 26.46 17.49 -2.98
CA ALA A 233 26.00 18.33 -4.07
C ALA A 233 24.97 19.37 -3.64
N MET A 234 24.11 19.04 -2.66
CA MET A 234 23.12 19.97 -2.12
C MET A 234 23.75 20.92 -1.09
N THR A 235 23.41 22.20 -1.19
CA THR A 235 23.75 23.17 -0.14
C THR A 235 22.92 22.92 1.12
N GLU A 236 23.39 23.40 2.27
CA GLU A 236 22.61 23.32 3.52
C GLU A 236 21.25 24.02 3.39
N GLY A 237 21.17 25.15 2.67
CA GLY A 237 19.90 25.83 2.42
C GLY A 237 18.89 24.95 1.67
N GLN A 238 19.35 24.15 0.70
CA GLN A 238 18.51 23.22 -0.06
C GLN A 238 18.09 22.01 0.77
N LYS A 239 19.01 21.45 1.57
CA LYS A 239 18.68 20.36 2.53
C LYS A 239 17.60 20.83 3.51
N GLU A 240 17.76 22.03 4.08
CA GLU A 240 16.78 22.61 5.00
C GLU A 240 15.43 22.93 4.32
N ALA A 241 15.43 23.32 3.04
CA ALA A 241 14.21 23.46 2.26
C ALA A 241 13.44 22.14 2.16
N PHE A 242 14.13 21.04 1.81
CA PHE A 242 13.53 19.70 1.78
C PHE A 242 13.05 19.25 3.14
N LYS A 243 13.83 19.43 4.21
CA LYS A 243 13.40 19.09 5.57
C LYS A 243 12.13 19.82 5.98
N ARG A 244 12.02 21.14 5.70
CA ARG A 244 10.80 21.91 5.98
C ARG A 244 9.60 21.42 5.17
N PHE A 245 9.82 21.14 3.88
CA PHE A 245 8.79 20.60 2.99
C PHE A 245 8.26 19.25 3.51
N LEU A 246 9.15 18.31 3.85
CA LEU A 246 8.80 16.99 4.35
C LEU A 246 8.19 17.05 5.78
N ALA A 247 8.69 17.91 6.65
CA ALA A 247 8.09 18.16 7.97
C ALA A 247 6.65 18.68 7.85
N GLY A 248 6.38 19.53 6.85
CA GLY A 248 5.02 20.00 6.53
C GLY A 248 4.06 18.86 6.14
N MET A 249 4.60 17.74 5.68
CA MET A 249 3.87 16.50 5.38
C MET A 249 3.98 15.46 6.50
N ARG A 250 4.51 15.85 7.67
CA ARG A 250 4.63 15.03 8.90
C ARG A 250 5.64 13.87 8.82
N TYR A 251 6.55 13.87 7.85
CA TYR A 251 7.67 12.92 7.84
C TYR A 251 8.65 13.19 8.99
N SER A 252 9.24 12.13 9.54
CA SER A 252 10.30 12.22 10.56
C SER A 252 11.60 12.78 9.95
N VAL A 253 11.90 14.05 10.22
CA VAL A 253 13.11 14.72 9.69
C VAL A 253 14.42 14.27 10.33
N ASP A 254 14.36 13.51 11.43
CA ASP A 254 15.54 12.90 12.05
C ASP A 254 15.97 11.61 11.34
N ASN A 255 15.13 11.07 10.45
CA ASN A 255 15.45 9.90 9.64
C ASN A 255 16.12 10.33 8.33
N GLN A 256 17.45 10.33 8.31
CA GLN A 256 18.20 10.76 7.13
C GLN A 256 17.98 9.85 5.90
N GLU A 257 17.73 8.55 6.09
CA GLU A 257 17.42 7.66 4.96
C GLU A 257 16.10 8.04 4.30
N LEU A 258 15.07 8.29 5.11
CA LEU A 258 13.77 8.78 4.65
C LEU A 258 13.92 10.11 3.90
N LEU A 259 14.62 11.09 4.47
CA LEU A 259 14.84 12.39 3.80
C LEU A 259 15.47 12.24 2.40
N ILE A 260 16.46 11.36 2.26
CA ILE A 260 17.15 11.14 0.98
C ILE A 260 16.24 10.41 -0.02
N ASN A 261 15.51 9.39 0.45
CA ASN A 261 14.56 8.63 -0.35
C ASN A 261 13.43 9.53 -0.90
N GLU A 262 12.86 10.38 -0.03
CA GLU A 262 11.83 11.35 -0.40
C GLU A 262 12.37 12.44 -1.32
N MET A 263 13.56 12.97 -1.03
CA MET A 263 14.18 14.01 -1.85
C MET A 263 14.30 13.57 -3.30
N GLN A 264 14.80 12.35 -3.57
CA GLN A 264 14.95 11.88 -4.95
C GLN A 264 13.58 11.69 -5.63
N ALA A 265 12.58 11.17 -4.90
CA ALA A 265 11.24 10.91 -5.42
C ALA A 265 10.54 12.21 -5.83
N TYR A 266 10.57 13.22 -4.96
CA TYR A 266 10.00 14.53 -5.25
C TYR A 266 10.78 15.29 -6.33
N LEU A 267 12.11 15.31 -6.22
CA LEU A 267 12.95 16.09 -7.13
C LEU A 267 12.80 15.61 -8.58
N MET A 268 12.78 14.28 -8.80
CA MET A 268 12.92 13.69 -10.14
C MET A 268 11.70 12.94 -10.66
N PHE A 269 10.87 12.38 -9.77
CA PHE A 269 9.82 11.43 -10.12
C PHE A 269 8.40 11.91 -9.79
N THR A 270 8.26 13.16 -9.34
CA THR A 270 6.97 13.81 -9.09
C THR A 270 6.76 14.97 -10.07
N PRO A 271 6.32 14.69 -11.32
CA PRO A 271 6.19 15.71 -12.36
C PRO A 271 4.97 16.64 -12.16
N ASP A 272 4.05 16.28 -11.27
CA ASP A 272 2.86 17.08 -10.98
C ASP A 272 3.21 18.29 -10.10
N ALA A 273 3.07 19.50 -10.65
CA ALA A 273 3.31 20.76 -9.94
C ALA A 273 2.33 20.98 -8.76
N GLY A 274 1.16 20.34 -8.82
CA GLY A 274 0.20 20.30 -7.71
C GLY A 274 0.75 19.58 -6.50
N SER A 275 1.65 18.61 -6.69
CA SER A 275 2.26 17.78 -5.64
C SER A 275 3.63 18.31 -5.22
N PHE A 276 4.47 18.73 -6.18
CA PHE A 276 5.80 19.28 -5.91
C PHE A 276 6.22 20.37 -6.88
N SER A 277 6.67 21.51 -6.36
CA SER A 277 7.07 22.69 -7.12
C SER A 277 8.08 23.53 -6.34
N ALA A 278 8.73 24.50 -7.00
CA ALA A 278 9.69 25.37 -6.34
C ALA A 278 9.02 26.18 -5.22
N GLY A 279 7.80 26.67 -5.46
CA GLY A 279 6.99 27.37 -4.47
C GLY A 279 6.65 26.52 -3.24
N ARG A 280 6.34 25.23 -3.42
CA ARG A 280 6.10 24.29 -2.29
C ARG A 280 7.38 23.99 -1.50
N LEU A 281 8.52 23.91 -2.18
CA LEU A 281 9.82 23.71 -1.56
C LEU A 281 10.36 24.99 -0.90
N GLY A 282 9.85 26.16 -1.30
CA GLY A 282 10.29 27.47 -0.79
C GLY A 282 11.58 27.98 -1.44
N ILE A 283 11.82 27.62 -2.71
CA ILE A 283 12.97 28.07 -3.52
C ILE A 283 12.51 28.69 -4.84
N SER A 284 13.44 29.27 -5.60
CA SER A 284 13.13 29.81 -6.94
C SER A 284 13.02 28.70 -8.00
N GLU A 285 12.26 28.94 -9.07
CA GLU A 285 12.14 28.01 -10.20
C GLU A 285 13.50 27.73 -10.88
N SER A 286 14.36 28.74 -10.99
CA SER A 286 15.72 28.58 -11.53
C SER A 286 16.59 27.70 -10.63
N GLU A 287 16.45 27.83 -9.31
CA GLU A 287 17.16 26.98 -8.36
C GLU A 287 16.67 25.53 -8.41
N LEU A 288 15.35 25.29 -8.48
CA LEU A 288 14.82 23.94 -8.64
C LEU A 288 15.27 23.30 -9.96
N ALA A 289 15.27 24.06 -11.06
CA ALA A 289 15.79 23.59 -12.34
C ALA A 289 17.27 23.23 -12.26
N ALA A 290 18.10 24.08 -11.65
CA ALA A 290 19.53 23.83 -11.45
C ALA A 290 19.78 22.58 -10.59
N LEU A 291 19.00 22.37 -9.53
CA LEU A 291 19.05 21.16 -8.70
C LEU A 291 18.74 19.90 -9.51
N ARG A 292 17.66 19.93 -10.31
CA ARG A 292 17.27 18.81 -11.17
C ARG A 292 18.33 18.53 -12.24
N ASP A 293 18.96 19.55 -12.80
CA ASP A 293 20.00 19.39 -13.81
C ASP A 293 21.30 18.83 -13.20
N ALA A 294 21.67 19.30 -12.01
CA ALA A 294 22.79 18.75 -11.25
C ALA A 294 22.58 17.26 -10.93
N PHE A 295 21.35 16.89 -10.52
CA PHE A 295 20.99 15.49 -10.25
C PHE A 295 21.07 14.62 -11.51
N VAL A 296 20.69 15.13 -12.68
CA VAL A 296 20.75 14.33 -13.92
C VAL A 296 22.18 14.13 -14.42
N LYS A 297 23.07 15.11 -14.24
CA LYS A 297 24.42 15.11 -14.83
C LYS A 297 25.34 13.97 -14.36
N GLY A 298 25.11 13.42 -13.17
CA GLY A 298 25.97 12.39 -12.57
C GLY A 298 25.29 11.06 -12.29
N ARG A 299 24.02 10.89 -12.68
CA ARG A 299 23.22 9.73 -12.25
C ARG A 299 23.70 8.42 -12.90
N PRO A 300 23.61 7.28 -12.20
CA PRO A 300 23.72 5.97 -12.82
C PRO A 300 22.50 5.66 -13.72
N PRO A 301 22.57 4.58 -14.53
CA PRO A 301 21.41 4.07 -15.25
C PRO A 301 20.23 3.78 -14.31
N LEU A 302 19.01 4.11 -14.77
CA LEU A 302 17.75 3.88 -14.06
C LEU A 302 16.77 3.22 -15.01
N GLN A 303 15.88 2.39 -14.47
CA GLN A 303 14.81 1.77 -15.26
C GLN A 303 13.63 2.72 -15.50
N LEU A 304 13.42 3.67 -14.58
CA LEU A 304 12.28 4.58 -14.61
C LEU A 304 12.46 5.75 -15.57
N PRO A 305 11.38 6.21 -16.22
CA PRO A 305 11.42 7.40 -17.07
C PRO A 305 11.67 8.65 -16.22
N LEU A 306 12.54 9.53 -16.72
CA LEU A 306 12.80 10.84 -16.10
C LEU A 306 12.15 11.95 -16.89
N ARG A 307 11.46 12.86 -16.19
CA ARG A 307 10.83 14.07 -16.78
C ARG A 307 9.84 13.76 -17.93
N VAL A 308 9.36 12.53 -18.05
CA VAL A 308 8.36 12.12 -19.05
C VAL A 308 6.97 12.46 -18.51
N ARG A 309 6.14 13.13 -19.32
CA ARG A 309 4.74 13.40 -18.95
C ARG A 309 3.90 12.14 -19.14
N ALA A 310 2.78 12.04 -18.44
CA ALA A 310 1.91 10.86 -18.50
C ALA A 310 1.51 10.45 -19.94
N GLY A 311 1.24 11.44 -20.81
CA GLY A 311 0.88 11.22 -22.21
C GLY A 311 2.03 10.84 -23.14
N ASP A 312 3.27 11.01 -22.68
CA ASP A 312 4.50 10.78 -23.44
C ASP A 312 5.18 9.45 -23.06
N LEU A 313 4.52 8.63 -22.21
CA LEU A 313 5.01 7.30 -21.89
C LEU A 313 5.01 6.41 -23.16
N PRO A 314 6.13 5.76 -23.49
CA PRO A 314 6.25 4.92 -24.68
C PRO A 314 5.23 3.76 -24.73
#